data_AF-A0A954Y784-F1
#
_entry.id   AF-A0A954Y784-F1
#
_cell.length_a   1.000
_cell.length_b   1.000
_cell.length_c   1.000
_cell.angle_alpha   90.00
_cell.angle_beta   90.00
_cell.angle_gamma   90.00
#
_symmetry.space_group_name_H-M   'P 1'
#
loop_
_entity.id
_entity.type
_entity.pdbx_description
1 polymer ?
#
loop_
_entity_poly.entity_id
_entity_poly.type
_entity_poly.pdbx_seq_one_letter_code
_entity_poly.pdbx_strand_id
1 'polypeptide(L)'
;SMCEHHLLPFTGKAHIGYLPNGRVVGLSKLARVVDSIAKRPQVQERMTETIANMLIEELNVKGVAVVIEASHSCMTIRGVKKPGSMAVTSAMKGVFRDNQSSRAEIMTLIYGK
;
A
#
# COMPACT_ATOMS: atom_id res chain seq x y z
N SER A 1 -6.97 -9.08 -0.05
CA SER A 1 -8.29 -8.44 0.11
C SER A 1 -9.24 -8.99 -0.96
N MET A 2 -10.47 -8.48 -1.08
CA MET A 2 -11.47 -8.91 -2.06
C MET A 2 -11.77 -7.77 -3.02
N CYS A 3 -11.70 -8.01 -4.33
CA CYS A 3 -12.04 -7.02 -5.34
C CYS A 3 -13.55 -6.74 -5.29
N GLU A 4 -13.95 -5.48 -5.10
CA GLU A 4 -15.37 -5.13 -4.92
C GLU A 4 -16.24 -5.40 -6.16
N HIS A 5 -15.65 -5.37 -7.35
CA HIS A 5 -16.36 -5.60 -8.62
C HIS A 5 -16.82 -7.05 -8.82
N HIS A 6 -16.09 -8.01 -8.25
CA HIS A 6 -16.28 -9.42 -8.56
C HIS A 6 -16.32 -10.33 -7.33
N LEU A 7 -16.08 -9.76 -6.14
CA LEU A 7 -15.95 -10.48 -4.88
C LEU A 7 -14.99 -11.66 -5.02
N LEU A 8 -13.88 -11.44 -5.72
CA LEU A 8 -12.78 -12.39 -5.88
C LEU A 8 -11.53 -11.85 -5.19
N PRO A 9 -10.68 -12.73 -4.64
CA PRO A 9 -9.53 -12.29 -3.89
C PRO A 9 -8.50 -11.60 -4.79
N PHE A 10 -7.80 -10.64 -4.20
CA PHE A 10 -6.48 -10.21 -4.66
C PHE A 10 -5.49 -10.31 -3.51
N THR A 11 -4.33 -10.89 -3.79
CA THR A 11 -3.32 -11.27 -2.79
C THR A 11 -1.97 -10.70 -3.19
N GLY A 12 -1.22 -10.22 -2.21
CA GLY A 12 0.01 -9.49 -2.49
C GLY A 12 0.71 -8.97 -1.24
N LYS A 13 1.56 -7.97 -1.42
CA LYS A 13 2.41 -7.36 -0.40
C LYS A 13 2.11 -5.86 -0.29
N ALA A 14 2.18 -5.34 0.93
CA ALA A 14 2.16 -3.91 1.21
C ALA A 14 3.50 -3.50 1.82
N HIS A 15 4.16 -2.54 1.18
CA HIS A 15 5.37 -1.89 1.66
C HIS A 15 4.97 -0.55 2.26
N ILE A 16 5.43 -0.28 3.49
CA ILE A 16 5.13 0.97 4.20
C ILE A 16 6.44 1.56 4.70
N GLY A 17 6.70 2.80 4.32
CA GLY A 17 7.73 3.64 4.93
C GLY A 17 7.11 4.90 5.51
N TYR A 18 7.63 5.40 6.63
CA TYR A 18 7.19 6.66 7.21
C TYR A 18 8.35 7.37 7.91
N LEU A 19 8.30 8.70 7.98
CA LEU A 19 9.27 9.53 8.69
C LEU A 19 8.65 10.10 9.97
N PRO A 20 9.02 9.60 11.17
CA PRO A 20 8.49 10.06 12.44
C PRO A 20 8.56 11.58 12.66
N ASN A 21 7.61 12.11 13.44
CA ASN A 21 7.68 13.45 14.01
C ASN A 21 7.57 13.40 15.54
N GLY A 22 8.62 12.88 16.19
CA GLY A 22 8.68 12.76 17.66
C GLY A 22 7.92 11.56 18.26
N ARG A 23 7.18 10.79 17.45
CA ARG A 23 6.53 9.53 17.89
C ARG A 23 6.79 8.40 16.90
N VAL A 24 7.04 7.20 17.44
CA VAL A 24 7.28 5.97 16.68
C VAL A 24 6.15 4.99 16.99
N VAL A 25 5.56 4.40 15.96
CA VAL A 25 4.53 3.39 16.12
C VAL A 25 5.16 2.01 16.26
N GLY A 26 4.57 1.14 17.06
CA GLY A 26 4.98 -0.26 17.12
C GLY A 26 4.79 -0.94 15.75
N LEU A 27 5.80 -1.67 15.28
CA LEU A 27 5.82 -2.30 13.95
C LEU A 27 4.56 -3.15 13.66
N SER A 28 4.09 -3.89 14.67
CA SER A 28 2.88 -4.72 14.53
C SER A 28 1.61 -3.92 14.24
N LYS A 29 1.56 -2.62 14.55
CA LYS A 29 0.40 -1.77 14.27
C LYS A 29 0.30 -1.43 12.78
N LEU A 30 1.42 -1.28 12.08
CA LEU A 30 1.41 -1.06 10.62
C LEU A 30 0.74 -2.24 9.91
N ALA A 31 1.11 -3.47 10.26
CA ALA A 31 0.48 -4.68 9.74
C ALA A 31 -1.02 -4.73 10.07
N ARG A 32 -1.40 -4.40 11.32
CA ARG A 32 -2.82 -4.37 11.73
C ARG A 32 -3.65 -3.33 10.97
N VAL A 33 -3.08 -2.17 10.64
CA VAL A 33 -3.76 -1.15 9.82
C VAL A 33 -4.02 -1.73 8.43
N VAL A 34 -3.01 -2.31 7.78
CA VAL A 34 -3.18 -2.96 6.47
C VAL A 34 -4.29 -4.02 6.52
N ASP A 35 -4.24 -4.92 7.50
CA ASP A 35 -5.24 -5.99 7.66
C ASP A 35 -6.65 -5.46 7.88
N SER A 36 -6.81 -4.45 8.73
CA SER A 36 -8.10 -3.83 9.02
C SER A 36 -8.73 -3.23 7.74
N ILE A 37 -7.92 -2.56 6.92
CA ILE A 37 -8.38 -2.00 5.65
C ILE A 37 -8.62 -3.10 4.60
N ALA A 38 -7.81 -4.16 4.59
CA ALA A 38 -7.86 -5.24 3.60
C ALA A 38 -9.05 -6.18 3.76
N LYS A 39 -9.63 -6.33 4.96
CA LYS A 39 -10.70 -7.29 5.28
C LYS A 39 -12.11 -6.84 4.86
N ARG A 40 -12.23 -6.28 3.65
CA ARG A 40 -13.49 -5.84 3.03
C ARG A 40 -13.36 -5.82 1.50
N PRO A 41 -14.47 -5.71 0.75
CA PRO A 41 -14.44 -5.35 -0.66
C PRO A 41 -13.64 -4.05 -0.88
N GLN A 42 -12.74 -4.06 -1.85
CA GLN A 42 -11.79 -2.98 -2.11
C GLN A 42 -11.52 -2.77 -3.60
N VAL A 43 -11.06 -1.55 -3.88
CA VAL A 43 -10.24 -1.16 -5.03
C VAL A 43 -8.82 -0.96 -4.52
N GLN A 44 -7.81 -1.52 -5.17
CA GLN A 44 -6.43 -1.51 -4.66
C GLN A 44 -5.87 -0.08 -4.52
N GLU A 45 -6.20 0.79 -5.48
CA GLU A 45 -5.88 2.21 -5.49
C GLU A 45 -6.44 2.91 -4.25
N ARG A 46 -7.74 2.72 -3.99
CA ARG A 46 -8.42 3.29 -2.82
C ARG A 46 -7.84 2.76 -1.51
N MET A 47 -7.58 1.46 -1.44
CA MET A 47 -6.95 0.82 -0.28
C MET A 47 -5.57 1.45 0.01
N THR A 48 -4.76 1.67 -1.03
CA THR A 48 -3.41 2.25 -0.92
C THR A 48 -3.48 3.68 -0.37
N GLU A 49 -4.34 4.52 -0.95
CA GLU A 49 -4.58 5.88 -0.49
C GLU A 49 -5.11 5.94 0.94
N THR A 50 -6.07 5.08 1.28
CA THR A 50 -6.67 5.05 2.63
C THR A 50 -5.62 4.74 3.70
N ILE A 51 -4.72 3.79 3.44
CA ILE A 51 -3.64 3.44 4.38
C ILE A 51 -2.68 4.64 4.53
N ALA A 52 -2.29 5.27 3.43
CA ALA A 52 -1.35 6.41 3.48
C ALA A 52 -1.93 7.60 4.25
N ASN A 53 -3.20 7.96 3.99
CA ASN A 53 -3.89 9.06 4.65
C ASN A 53 -4.08 8.78 6.15
N MET A 54 -4.53 7.57 6.51
CA MET A 54 -4.67 7.18 7.92
C MET A 54 -3.34 7.28 8.67
N LEU A 55 -2.23 6.83 8.08
CA LEU A 55 -0.93 6.89 8.74
C LEU A 55 -0.43 8.32 8.92
N ILE A 56 -0.60 9.20 7.93
CA ILE A 56 -0.12 10.59 8.05
C ILE A 56 -0.96 11.40 9.03
N GLU A 57 -2.29 11.23 9.00
CA GLU A 57 -3.23 11.95 9.86
C GLU A 57 -3.15 11.49 11.32
N GLU A 58 -3.20 10.17 11.57
CA GLU A 58 -3.25 9.62 12.94
C GLU A 58 -1.89 9.66 13.65
N LEU A 59 -0.78 9.52 12.91
CA LEU A 59 0.56 9.53 13.50
C LEU A 59 1.21 10.92 13.49
N ASN A 60 0.61 11.89 12.80
CA ASN A 60 1.16 13.24 12.60
C ASN A 60 2.64 13.20 12.15
N VAL A 61 2.95 12.35 11.18
CA VAL A 61 4.32 12.08 10.71
C VAL A 61 4.72 13.04 9.59
N LYS A 62 6.02 13.22 9.38
CA LYS A 62 6.54 14.14 8.35
C LYS A 62 6.26 13.66 6.93
N GLY A 63 6.11 12.34 6.75
CA GLY A 63 5.72 11.75 5.49
C GLY A 63 5.44 10.26 5.61
N VAL A 64 4.68 9.76 4.65
CA VAL A 64 4.34 8.34 4.50
C VAL A 64 4.49 7.94 3.03
N ALA A 65 4.98 6.73 2.80
CA ALA A 65 4.99 6.06 1.52
C ALA A 65 4.32 4.69 1.69
N VAL A 66 3.32 4.41 0.85
CA VAL A 66 2.67 3.10 0.78
C VAL A 66 2.76 2.60 -0.65
N VAL A 67 3.25 1.39 -0.84
CA VAL A 67 3.26 0.68 -2.13
C VAL A 67 2.59 -0.66 -1.93
N ILE A 68 1.60 -0.99 -2.75
CA ILE A 68 0.93 -2.28 -2.73
C ILE A 68 1.11 -2.96 -4.07
N GLU A 69 1.53 -4.21 -4.02
CA GLU A 69 1.67 -5.09 -5.18
C GLU A 69 0.76 -6.28 -4.97
N ALA A 70 -0.18 -6.54 -5.88
CA ALA A 70 -1.06 -7.68 -5.75
C ALA A 70 -1.45 -8.31 -7.09
N SER A 71 -1.69 -9.61 -7.05
CA SER A 71 -2.30 -10.35 -8.15
C SER A 71 -3.80 -10.50 -7.89
N HIS A 72 -4.61 -10.24 -8.92
CA HIS A 72 -6.07 -10.19 -8.83
C HIS A 72 -6.70 -11.43 -9.46
N SER A 73 -7.39 -12.26 -8.67
CA SER A 73 -8.04 -13.46 -9.20
C SER A 73 -9.12 -13.14 -10.25
N CYS A 74 -9.76 -11.98 -10.16
CA CYS A 74 -10.71 -11.54 -11.19
C CYS A 74 -10.07 -11.38 -12.60
N MET A 75 -8.74 -11.21 -12.68
CA MET A 75 -7.97 -11.16 -13.92
C MET A 75 -7.28 -12.48 -14.26
N THR A 76 -6.89 -13.27 -13.26
CA THR A 76 -6.08 -14.48 -13.49
C THR A 76 -6.92 -15.73 -13.76
N ILE A 77 -8.10 -15.88 -13.13
CA ILE A 77 -8.90 -17.12 -13.24
C ILE A 77 -10.13 -16.97 -14.14
N ARG A 78 -10.55 -15.74 -14.45
CA ARG A 78 -11.71 -15.44 -15.30
C ARG A 78 -11.47 -14.26 -16.22
N GLY A 79 -12.42 -13.99 -17.10
CA GLY A 79 -12.32 -12.90 -18.08
C GLY A 79 -11.09 -13.08 -18.97
N VAL A 80 -10.16 -12.12 -18.90
CA VAL A 80 -8.94 -12.08 -19.72
C VAL A 80 -7.91 -13.18 -19.43
N LYS A 81 -8.02 -13.88 -18.28
CA LYS A 81 -7.18 -15.02 -17.88
C LYS A 81 -5.67 -14.77 -18.08
N LYS A 82 -5.14 -13.74 -17.41
CA LYS A 82 -3.71 -13.36 -17.47
C LYS A 82 -2.95 -13.81 -16.23
N PRO A 83 -2.48 -15.08 -16.15
CA PRO A 83 -1.68 -15.55 -15.03
C PRO A 83 -0.36 -14.78 -14.93
N GLY A 84 0.17 -14.63 -13.72
CA GLY A 84 1.39 -13.87 -13.47
C GLY A 84 1.23 -12.34 -13.53
N SER A 85 0.05 -11.82 -13.90
CA SER A 85 -0.22 -10.39 -13.84
C SER A 85 -0.19 -9.88 -12.39
N MET A 86 0.44 -8.71 -12.23
CA MET A 86 0.62 -8.03 -10.96
C MET A 86 0.32 -6.54 -11.15
N ALA A 87 -0.52 -6.00 -10.28
CA ALA A 87 -0.84 -4.58 -10.24
C ALA A 87 -0.08 -3.91 -9.10
N VAL A 88 0.58 -2.79 -9.40
CA VAL A 88 1.31 -1.99 -8.42
C VAL A 88 0.62 -0.64 -8.27
N THR A 89 0.33 -0.26 -7.03
CA THR A 89 -0.27 1.03 -6.67
C THR A 89 0.60 1.69 -5.61
N SER A 90 0.68 3.02 -5.61
CA SER A 90 1.44 3.76 -4.61
C SER A 90 0.74 5.03 -4.16
N ALA A 91 1.00 5.43 -2.92
CA ALA A 91 0.58 6.71 -2.36
C ALA A 91 1.73 7.31 -1.54
N MET A 92 2.16 8.51 -1.91
CA MET A 92 3.24 9.25 -1.26
C MET A 92 2.67 10.52 -0.63
N LYS A 93 3.03 10.79 0.62
CA LYS A 93 2.54 11.93 1.43
C LYS A 93 3.69 12.62 2.15
N GLY A 94 3.55 13.92 2.41
CA GLY A 94 4.57 14.75 3.07
C GLY A 94 5.93 14.66 2.38
N VAL A 95 7.01 14.49 3.15
CA VAL A 95 8.38 14.50 2.60
C VAL A 95 8.62 13.51 1.45
N PHE A 96 7.95 12.36 1.41
CA PHE A 96 8.11 11.40 0.31
C PHE A 96 7.39 11.81 -0.98
N ARG A 97 6.40 12.71 -0.88
CA ARG A 97 5.80 13.38 -2.03
C ARG A 97 6.62 14.59 -2.45
N ASP A 98 7.09 15.38 -1.51
CA ASP A 98 7.64 16.70 -1.83
C ASP A 98 9.15 16.67 -2.13
N ASN A 99 9.87 15.65 -1.63
CA ASN A 99 11.30 15.50 -1.85
C ASN A 99 11.61 14.27 -2.72
N GLN A 100 12.23 14.52 -3.88
CA GLN A 100 12.63 13.48 -4.82
C GLN A 100 13.69 12.52 -4.26
N SER A 101 14.63 12.99 -3.45
CA SER A 101 15.68 12.12 -2.89
C SER A 101 15.10 11.13 -1.88
N SER A 102 14.25 11.60 -0.98
CA SER A 102 13.53 10.72 -0.02
C SER A 102 12.63 9.72 -0.72
N ARG A 103 11.98 10.13 -1.82
CA ARG A 103 11.20 9.19 -2.65
C ARG A 103 12.09 8.12 -3.29
N ALA A 104 13.23 8.52 -3.87
CA ALA A 104 14.16 7.59 -4.50
C ALA A 104 14.76 6.59 -3.49
N GLU A 105 15.08 7.05 -2.27
CA GLU A 105 15.54 6.22 -1.17
C GLU A 105 14.55 5.10 -0.85
N ILE A 106 13.26 5.42 -0.64
CA ILE A 106 12.24 4.40 -0.37
C ILE A 106 12.08 3.44 -1.53
N MET A 107 12.05 3.93 -2.77
CA MET A 107 11.93 3.05 -3.93
C MET A 107 13.13 2.11 -4.03
N THR A 108 14.32 2.56 -3.64
CA THR A 108 15.53 1.72 -3.56
C THR A 108 15.43 0.70 -2.44
N LEU A 109 14.85 1.03 -1.29
CA LEU A 109 14.64 0.04 -0.22
C LEU A 109 13.62 -1.04 -0.59
N ILE A 110 12.64 -0.71 -1.44
CA ILE A 110 11.60 -1.66 -1.88
C ILE A 110 12.11 -2.55 -3.03
N TYR A 111 12.86 -1.97 -3.98
CA TYR A 111 13.23 -2.62 -5.24
C TYR A 111 14.73 -2.80 -5.49
N GLY A 112 15.58 -2.13 -4.71
CA GLY A 112 17.02 -2.26 -4.78
C GLY A 112 17.44 -3.66 -4.37
N LYS A 113 18.24 -4.29 -5.23
CA LYS A 113 18.88 -5.58 -4.96
C LYS A 113 20.16 -5.38 -4.17
#